data_AF-A0AAV0B017-F1
#
_entry.id   AF-A0AAV0B017-F1
#
_cell.length_a   1.000
_cell.length_b   1.000
_cell.length_c   1.000
_cell.angle_alpha   90.00
_cell.angle_beta   90.00
_cell.angle_gamma   90.00
#
_symmetry.space_group_name_H-M   'P 1'
#
loop_
_entity.id
_entity.type
_entity.pdbx_description
1 polymer ?
#
loop_
_entity_poly.entity_id
_entity_poly.type
_entity_poly.pdbx_seq_one_letter_code
_entity_poly.pdbx_strand_id
1 'polypeptide(L)'
;MAFFVPVSAVNFPYVNRSEVVVSFFSHSNPRDKPFSQPQEVRSVLSAEEWQDRTTALWNHFARYTWSKLQRIYLTSSLFISLLGPILINIIVNRIFFANVAPLRFDASDEEILRRISLIRRAHLTNFIIVSSLLLLLWVPYLTYKSTGRKRLEVLLRSFNEADSAKGNMQALNWTCPSTSTFQSSAVILIQLPVALVSASQPSLFQQEAYLPEYIQKPNAPQAYAAPPGPPPPNHASDMLNYGFDPVTKAPDANQGASKQ
;
A
#
# COMPACT_ATOMS: atom_id res chain seq x y z
N MET A 1 -22.46 -9.68 4.01
CA MET A 1 -22.50 -8.55 4.95
C MET A 1 -21.39 -7.59 4.59
N ALA A 2 -21.72 -6.48 3.93
CA ALA A 2 -20.75 -5.45 3.56
C ALA A 2 -20.51 -4.56 4.79
N PHE A 3 -19.26 -4.50 5.26
CA PHE A 3 -18.89 -3.55 6.30
C PHE A 3 -18.70 -2.17 5.65
N PHE A 4 -19.72 -1.32 5.80
CA PHE A 4 -19.55 0.11 5.62
C PHE A 4 -18.70 0.62 6.78
N VAL A 5 -17.44 0.91 6.50
CA VAL A 5 -16.63 1.74 7.41
C VAL A 5 -17.11 3.17 7.17
N PRO A 6 -17.73 3.85 8.15
CA PRO A 6 -18.05 5.26 8.00
C PRO A 6 -16.74 6.01 7.81
N VAL A 7 -16.58 6.61 6.63
CA VAL A 7 -15.56 7.64 6.42
C VAL A 7 -16.00 8.78 7.32
N SER A 8 -15.25 9.05 8.39
CA SER A 8 -15.44 10.27 9.17
C SER A 8 -15.20 11.43 8.22
N ALA A 9 -16.29 12.02 7.73
CA ALA A 9 -16.27 13.31 7.06
C ALA A 9 -15.75 14.31 8.09
N VAL A 10 -14.46 14.62 8.01
CA VAL A 10 -13.94 15.83 8.63
C VAL A 10 -14.52 16.96 7.79
N ASN A 11 -15.68 17.47 8.23
CA ASN A 11 -16.32 18.66 7.67
C ASN A 11 -15.39 19.85 7.90
N PHE A 12 -14.48 20.07 6.96
CA PHE A 12 -13.91 21.39 6.77
C PHE A 12 -14.90 22.21 5.94
N PRO A 13 -15.29 23.43 6.37
CA PRO A 13 -16.29 24.26 5.70
C PRO A 13 -15.71 24.97 4.46
N TYR A 14 -14.92 24.26 3.65
CA TYR A 14 -14.32 24.81 2.43
C TYR A 14 -14.86 24.03 1.23
N VAL A 15 -15.96 24.53 0.68
CA VAL A 15 -16.73 23.94 -0.43
C VAL A 15 -15.93 23.82 -1.73
N ASN A 16 -14.75 24.45 -1.83
CA ASN A 16 -13.91 24.44 -3.03
C ASN A 16 -12.43 24.18 -2.66
N ARG A 17 -11.98 22.92 -2.68
CA ARG A 17 -10.56 22.52 -2.60
C ARG A 17 -10.23 21.59 -3.76
N SER A 18 -9.06 21.73 -4.38
CA SER A 18 -8.59 20.73 -5.34
C SER A 18 -7.86 19.61 -4.59
N GLU A 19 -7.87 18.42 -5.16
CA GLU A 19 -7.24 17.24 -4.57
C GLU A 19 -6.11 16.74 -5.46
N VAL A 20 -4.94 16.58 -4.88
CA VAL A 20 -3.79 15.93 -5.53
C VAL A 20 -3.65 14.54 -4.92
N VAL A 21 -3.70 13.54 -5.80
CA VAL A 21 -3.63 12.12 -5.42
C VAL A 21 -2.19 11.64 -5.55
N VAL A 22 -1.62 11.14 -4.45
CA VAL A 22 -0.25 10.60 -4.41
C VAL A 22 -0.32 9.14 -4.02
N SER A 23 0.15 8.27 -4.93
CA SER A 23 0.16 6.82 -4.72
C SER A 23 1.55 6.34 -4.30
N PHE A 24 1.61 5.64 -3.17
CA PHE A 24 2.82 5.03 -2.64
C PHE A 24 2.79 3.52 -2.84
N PHE A 25 3.92 2.96 -3.26
CA PHE A 25 4.09 1.51 -3.44
C PHE A 25 5.24 0.97 -2.60
N SER A 26 5.13 -0.29 -2.18
CA SER A 26 6.16 -0.91 -1.33
C SER A 26 7.52 -1.09 -1.98
N HIS A 27 7.55 -1.15 -3.32
CA HIS A 27 8.77 -1.35 -4.10
C HIS A 27 9.45 -0.03 -4.49
N SER A 28 8.78 1.11 -4.30
CA SER A 28 9.35 2.44 -4.53
C SER A 28 9.93 2.98 -3.24
N ASN A 29 11.21 2.73 -2.99
CA ASN A 29 11.93 3.30 -1.84
C ASN A 29 12.30 4.77 -2.16
N PRO A 30 11.79 5.76 -1.39
CA PRO A 30 12.10 7.18 -1.63
C PRO A 30 13.57 7.51 -1.50
N ARG A 31 14.36 6.68 -0.78
CA ARG A 31 15.81 6.88 -0.65
C ARG A 31 16.56 6.55 -1.93
N ASP A 32 16.11 5.53 -2.65
CA ASP A 32 16.76 5.08 -3.89
C ASP A 32 16.25 5.88 -5.10
N LYS A 33 14.96 6.22 -5.08
CA LYS A 33 14.31 7.05 -6.10
C LYS A 33 13.33 8.03 -5.42
N PRO A 34 13.69 9.32 -5.29
CA PRO A 34 12.81 10.35 -4.76
C PRO A 34 11.47 10.39 -5.50
N PHE A 35 10.38 10.59 -4.77
CA PHE A 35 9.06 10.76 -5.39
C PHE A 35 9.02 12.12 -6.09
N SER A 36 8.60 12.14 -7.36
CA SER A 36 8.40 13.38 -8.09
C SER A 36 7.35 14.24 -7.39
N GLN A 37 7.70 15.48 -7.08
CA GLN A 37 6.78 16.41 -6.42
C GLN A 37 5.70 16.88 -7.42
N PRO A 38 4.41 16.75 -7.06
CA PRO A 38 3.30 17.29 -7.86
C PRO A 38 3.46 18.77 -8.11
N GLN A 39 3.16 19.22 -9.33
CA GLN A 39 3.41 20.61 -9.74
C GLN A 39 2.61 21.60 -8.88
N GLU A 40 1.37 21.23 -8.52
CA GLU A 40 0.47 22.05 -7.70
C GLU A 40 1.06 22.31 -6.31
N VAL A 41 1.82 21.34 -5.79
CA VAL A 41 2.40 21.37 -4.45
C VAL A 41 3.75 22.11 -4.42
N ARG A 42 4.45 22.25 -5.56
CA ARG A 42 5.77 22.92 -5.65
C ARG A 42 5.75 24.38 -5.20
N SER A 43 4.61 25.05 -5.35
CA SER A 43 4.46 26.46 -4.94
C SER A 43 4.37 26.65 -3.43
N VAL A 44 4.01 25.61 -2.69
CA VAL A 44 3.70 25.66 -1.24
C VAL A 44 4.75 24.94 -0.40
N LEU A 45 5.35 23.90 -0.98
CA LEU A 45 6.22 22.98 -0.28
C LEU A 45 7.57 22.92 -1.00
N SER A 46 8.66 23.05 -0.25
CA SER A 46 9.99 22.88 -0.85
C SER A 46 10.25 21.42 -1.23
N ALA A 47 11.19 21.19 -2.15
CA ALA A 47 11.57 19.83 -2.55
C ALA A 47 12.14 19.01 -1.37
N GLU A 48 12.81 19.67 -0.42
CA GLU A 48 13.35 19.05 0.78
C GLU A 48 12.22 18.63 1.76
N GLU A 49 11.28 19.54 2.04
CA GLU A 49 10.12 19.24 2.88
C GLU A 49 9.26 18.12 2.28
N TRP A 50 9.12 18.10 0.96
CA TRP A 50 8.44 17.02 0.24
C TRP A 50 9.13 15.67 0.45
N GLN A 51 10.45 15.62 0.29
CA GLN A 51 11.22 14.40 0.45
C GLN A 51 11.18 13.88 1.90
N ASP A 52 11.25 14.77 2.88
CA ASP A 52 11.15 14.41 4.30
C ASP A 52 9.77 13.81 4.64
N ARG A 53 8.69 14.45 4.17
CA ARG A 53 7.32 13.98 4.41
C ARG A 53 7.04 12.65 3.73
N THR A 54 7.45 12.51 2.47
CA THR A 54 7.27 11.26 1.73
C THR A 54 8.10 10.13 2.31
N THR A 55 9.30 10.40 2.83
CA THR A 55 10.13 9.42 3.54
C THR A 55 9.50 9.01 4.87
N ALA A 56 8.97 9.96 5.65
CA ALA A 56 8.26 9.67 6.89
C ALA A 56 7.00 8.81 6.66
N LEU A 57 6.21 9.13 5.62
CA LEU A 57 5.05 8.35 5.19
C LEU A 57 5.47 6.95 4.74
N TRP A 58 6.50 6.84 3.92
CA TRP A 58 7.00 5.55 3.45
C TRP A 58 7.47 4.67 4.60
N ASN A 59 8.24 5.21 5.56
CA ASN A 59 8.68 4.49 6.75
C ASN A 59 7.48 3.98 7.57
N HIS A 60 6.43 4.80 7.67
CA HIS A 60 5.18 4.40 8.31
C HIS A 60 4.53 3.21 7.56
N PHE A 61 4.37 3.31 6.24
CA PHE A 61 3.76 2.26 5.41
C PHE A 61 4.58 0.98 5.40
N ALA A 62 5.90 1.06 5.29
CA ALA A 62 6.82 -0.06 5.35
C ALA A 62 6.63 -0.84 6.66
N ARG A 63 6.47 -0.14 7.78
CA ARG A 63 6.29 -0.76 9.10
C ARG A 63 4.91 -1.37 9.32
N TYR A 64 3.84 -0.64 8.99
CA TYR A 64 2.46 -1.00 9.40
C TYR A 64 1.57 -1.55 8.28
N THR A 65 1.93 -1.33 7.01
CA THR A 65 1.10 -1.71 5.86
C THR A 65 1.75 -2.82 5.05
N TRP A 66 3.08 -2.79 4.89
CA TRP A 66 3.81 -3.71 4.01
C TRP A 66 4.67 -4.75 4.75
N SER A 67 4.45 -4.90 6.05
CA SER A 67 5.15 -5.90 6.84
C SER A 67 4.86 -7.32 6.31
N LYS A 68 5.92 -8.05 5.91
CA LYS A 68 5.84 -9.45 5.48
C LYS A 68 5.22 -10.34 6.56
N LEU A 69 5.57 -10.08 7.82
CA LEU A 69 5.01 -10.79 8.97
C LEU A 69 3.50 -10.62 9.07
N GLN A 70 2.99 -9.42 8.79
CA GLN A 70 1.55 -9.18 8.81
C GLN A 70 0.81 -9.95 7.71
N ARG A 71 1.43 -10.10 6.52
CA ARG A 71 0.85 -10.90 5.44
C ARG A 71 0.81 -12.38 5.79
N ILE A 72 1.91 -12.92 6.30
CA ILE A 72 1.99 -14.30 6.75
C ILE A 72 0.95 -14.55 7.83
N TYR A 73 0.88 -13.66 8.83
CA TYR A 73 -0.13 -13.75 9.89
C TYR A 73 -1.56 -13.73 9.33
N LEU A 74 -1.88 -12.79 8.46
CA LEU A 74 -3.22 -12.67 7.87
C LEU A 74 -3.60 -13.91 7.06
N THR A 75 -2.68 -14.41 6.23
CA THR A 75 -2.88 -15.63 5.44
C THR A 75 -3.08 -16.84 6.36
N SER A 76 -2.22 -17.03 7.36
CA SER A 76 -2.34 -18.12 8.34
C SER A 76 -3.66 -18.04 9.12
N SER A 77 -4.03 -16.86 9.62
CA SER A 77 -5.30 -16.64 10.33
C SER A 77 -6.51 -16.94 9.44
N LEU A 78 -6.43 -16.64 8.14
CA LEU A 78 -7.48 -16.97 7.19
C LEU A 78 -7.63 -18.49 7.04
N PHE A 79 -6.53 -19.23 6.84
CA PHE A 79 -6.55 -20.70 6.80
C PHE A 79 -7.07 -21.32 8.10
N ILE A 80 -6.61 -20.85 9.25
CA ILE A 80 -7.05 -21.34 10.56
C ILE A 80 -8.54 -21.02 10.79
N SER A 81 -9.01 -19.85 10.36
CA SER A 81 -10.43 -19.50 10.49
C SER A 81 -11.35 -20.35 9.60
N LEU A 82 -10.83 -20.87 8.48
CA LEU A 82 -11.56 -21.75 7.58
C LEU A 82 -11.57 -23.20 8.07
N LEU A 83 -10.40 -23.74 8.42
CA LEU A 83 -10.23 -25.15 8.80
C LEU A 83 -10.50 -25.41 10.28
N GLY A 84 -10.23 -24.42 11.14
CA GLY A 84 -10.37 -24.51 12.59
C GLY A 84 -11.77 -24.96 13.04
N PRO A 85 -12.86 -24.32 12.57
CA PRO A 85 -14.22 -24.72 12.94
C PRO A 85 -14.56 -26.17 12.59
N ILE A 86 -14.07 -26.66 11.44
CA ILE A 86 -14.28 -28.03 10.98
C ILE A 86 -13.58 -29.02 11.93
N LEU A 87 -12.30 -28.76 12.22
CA LEU A 87 -11.51 -29.60 13.11
C LEU A 87 -12.07 -29.60 14.54
N ILE A 88 -12.45 -28.43 15.06
CA ILE A 88 -13.07 -28.32 16.39
C ILE A 88 -14.39 -29.09 16.41
N ASN A 89 -15.23 -28.96 15.39
CA ASN A 89 -16.50 -29.69 15.32
C ASN A 89 -16.29 -31.22 15.34
N ILE A 90 -15.32 -31.73 14.58
CA ILE A 90 -14.97 -33.17 14.59
C ILE A 90 -14.50 -33.61 15.98
N ILE A 91 -13.63 -32.82 16.63
CA ILE A 91 -13.11 -33.13 17.96
C ILE A 91 -14.22 -33.11 19.01
N VAL A 92 -15.06 -32.07 19.01
CA VAL A 92 -16.19 -31.95 19.94
C VAL A 92 -17.18 -33.09 19.73
N ASN A 93 -17.51 -33.41 18.48
CA ASN A 93 -18.41 -34.54 18.20
C ASN A 93 -17.81 -35.85 18.69
N ARG A 94 -16.51 -36.07 18.49
CA ARG A 94 -15.82 -37.26 19.01
C ARG A 94 -15.88 -37.30 20.55
N ILE A 95 -15.63 -36.19 21.25
CA ILE A 95 -15.63 -36.17 22.72
C ILE A 95 -17.04 -36.42 23.29
N PHE A 96 -18.06 -35.77 22.73
CA PHE A 96 -19.43 -35.83 23.27
C PHE A 96 -20.20 -37.08 22.81
N PHE A 97 -19.91 -37.62 21.62
CA PHE A 97 -20.68 -38.71 21.02
C PHE A 97 -19.92 -40.02 20.83
N ALA A 98 -18.62 -40.15 21.17
CA ALA A 98 -17.85 -41.39 20.97
C ALA A 98 -18.46 -42.63 21.65
N ASN A 99 -19.12 -42.45 22.80
CA ASN A 99 -19.69 -43.56 23.58
C ASN A 99 -21.24 -43.58 23.54
N VAL A 100 -21.86 -42.81 22.65
CA VAL A 100 -23.32 -42.69 22.60
C VAL A 100 -23.87 -43.64 21.53
N ALA A 101 -24.55 -44.71 21.97
CA ALA A 101 -25.21 -45.65 21.07
C ALA A 101 -26.28 -44.94 20.21
N PRO A 102 -26.53 -45.37 18.96
CA PRO A 102 -27.58 -44.79 18.12
C PRO A 102 -28.96 -44.85 18.81
N LEU A 103 -29.81 -43.85 18.56
CA LEU A 103 -31.15 -43.78 19.14
C LEU A 103 -31.93 -45.04 18.74
N ARG A 104 -32.45 -45.79 19.72
CA ARG A 104 -33.37 -46.91 19.47
C ARG A 104 -34.78 -46.35 19.28
N PHE A 105 -35.60 -47.04 18.48
CA PHE A 105 -36.98 -46.64 18.21
C PHE A 105 -37.88 -46.65 19.48
N ASP A 106 -37.55 -47.45 20.50
CA ASP A 106 -38.25 -47.52 21.80
C ASP A 106 -37.58 -46.65 22.90
N ALA A 107 -37.06 -45.47 22.56
CA ALA A 107 -36.43 -44.60 23.55
C ALA A 107 -37.49 -43.96 24.49
N SER A 108 -37.25 -43.99 25.80
CA SER A 108 -38.09 -43.29 26.78
C SER A 108 -37.95 -41.76 26.64
N ASP A 109 -38.99 -41.02 27.05
CA ASP A 109 -38.98 -39.55 27.04
C ASP A 109 -37.79 -38.95 27.82
N GLU A 110 -37.39 -39.61 28.91
CA GLU A 110 -36.21 -39.21 29.70
C GLU A 110 -34.90 -39.35 28.92
N GLU A 111 -34.74 -40.42 28.15
CA GLU A 111 -33.56 -40.62 27.28
C GLU A 111 -33.53 -39.57 26.16
N ILE A 112 -34.69 -39.22 25.58
CA ILE A 112 -34.82 -38.17 24.58
C ILE A 112 -34.41 -36.81 25.14
N LEU A 113 -34.93 -36.43 26.32
CA LEU A 113 -34.56 -35.17 26.98
C LEU A 113 -33.07 -35.11 27.33
N ARG A 114 -32.50 -36.23 27.80
CA ARG A 114 -31.06 -36.33 28.07
C ARG A 114 -30.23 -36.11 26.81
N ARG A 115 -30.62 -36.72 25.68
CA ARG A 115 -29.95 -36.56 24.37
C ARG A 115 -30.01 -35.11 23.88
N ILE A 116 -31.18 -34.48 23.95
CA ILE A 116 -31.36 -33.07 23.56
C ILE A 116 -30.45 -32.17 24.41
N SER A 117 -30.36 -32.42 25.72
CA SER A 117 -29.49 -31.66 26.61
C SER A 117 -28.00 -31.83 26.25
N LEU A 118 -27.59 -33.03 25.85
CA LEU A 118 -26.22 -33.35 25.45
C LEU A 118 -25.86 -32.67 24.12
N ILE A 119 -26.75 -32.73 23.14
CA ILE A 119 -26.61 -32.03 21.84
C ILE A 119 -26.48 -30.53 22.06
N ARG A 120 -27.35 -29.93 22.90
CA ARG A 120 -27.30 -28.51 23.23
C ARG A 120 -25.96 -28.12 23.87
N ARG A 121 -25.47 -28.93 24.82
CA ARG A 121 -24.16 -28.72 25.46
C ARG A 121 -23.01 -28.80 24.45
N ALA A 122 -23.02 -29.83 23.59
CA ALA A 122 -21.99 -29.99 22.56
C ALA A 122 -21.96 -28.79 21.60
N HIS A 123 -23.11 -28.31 21.13
CA HIS A 123 -23.18 -27.12 20.27
C HIS A 123 -22.72 -25.84 20.99
N LEU A 124 -23.12 -25.64 22.25
CA LEU A 124 -22.69 -24.49 23.04
C LEU A 124 -21.16 -24.50 23.22
N THR A 125 -20.58 -25.64 23.60
CA THR A 125 -19.13 -25.81 23.74
C THR A 125 -18.42 -25.55 22.41
N ASN A 126 -18.92 -26.11 21.31
CA ASN A 126 -18.36 -25.86 19.98
C ASN A 126 -18.39 -24.36 19.63
N PHE A 127 -19.53 -23.69 19.86
CA PHE A 127 -19.69 -22.26 19.61
C PHE A 127 -18.70 -21.42 20.42
N ILE A 128 -18.53 -21.71 21.72
CA ILE A 128 -17.59 -21.00 22.59
C ILE A 128 -16.15 -21.17 22.11
N ILE A 129 -15.73 -22.40 21.80
CA ILE A 129 -14.36 -22.68 21.36
C ILE A 129 -14.06 -22.00 20.02
N VAL A 130 -14.97 -22.13 19.04
CA VAL A 130 -14.81 -21.49 17.72
C VAL A 130 -14.79 -19.98 17.85
N SER A 131 -15.68 -19.39 18.63
CA SER A 131 -15.72 -17.93 18.84
C SER A 131 -14.44 -17.44 19.52
N SER A 132 -13.95 -18.17 20.53
CA SER A 132 -12.70 -17.83 21.23
C SER A 132 -11.49 -17.91 20.29
N LEU A 133 -11.42 -18.94 19.45
CA LEU A 133 -10.37 -19.08 18.43
C LEU A 133 -10.41 -17.90 17.45
N LEU A 134 -11.59 -17.54 16.93
CA LEU A 134 -11.73 -16.42 16.01
C LEU A 134 -11.32 -15.09 16.68
N LEU A 135 -11.75 -14.84 17.91
CA LEU A 135 -11.35 -13.64 18.64
C LEU A 135 -9.82 -13.60 18.85
N LEU A 136 -9.21 -14.72 19.24
CA LEU A 136 -7.78 -14.80 19.47
C LEU A 136 -6.95 -14.53 18.20
N LEU A 137 -7.47 -14.92 17.03
CA LEU A 137 -6.83 -14.66 15.73
C LEU A 137 -7.06 -13.23 15.22
N TRP A 138 -8.29 -12.73 15.32
CA TRP A 138 -8.65 -11.46 14.67
C TRP A 138 -8.39 -10.24 15.54
N VAL A 139 -8.53 -10.34 16.86
CA VAL A 139 -8.33 -9.19 17.76
C VAL A 139 -6.90 -8.62 17.70
N PRO A 140 -5.82 -9.43 17.75
CA PRO A 140 -4.46 -8.91 17.63
C PRO A 140 -4.21 -8.22 16.29
N TYR A 141 -4.73 -8.79 15.19
CA TYR A 141 -4.62 -8.22 13.85
C TYR A 141 -5.32 -6.85 13.76
N LEU A 142 -6.57 -6.78 14.21
CA LEU A 142 -7.36 -5.55 14.18
C LEU A 142 -6.76 -4.48 15.09
N THR A 143 -6.25 -4.87 16.26
CA THR A 143 -5.57 -3.96 17.20
C THR A 143 -4.30 -3.38 16.59
N TYR A 144 -3.49 -4.22 15.93
CA TYR A 144 -2.30 -3.79 15.23
C TYR A 144 -2.63 -2.81 14.09
N LYS A 145 -3.65 -3.12 13.26
CA LYS A 145 -4.09 -2.23 12.18
C LYS A 145 -4.66 -0.90 12.70
N SER A 146 -5.47 -0.94 13.75
CA SER A 146 -6.02 0.26 14.39
C SER A 146 -4.90 1.16 14.93
N THR A 147 -3.88 0.57 15.57
CA THR A 147 -2.71 1.30 16.07
C THR A 147 -1.92 1.96 14.94
N GLY A 148 -1.71 1.26 13.82
CA GLY A 148 -1.08 1.84 12.63
C GLY A 148 -1.86 3.05 12.10
N ARG A 149 -3.19 2.91 11.94
CA ARG A 149 -4.06 4.02 11.47
C ARG A 149 -4.02 5.22 12.39
N LYS A 150 -4.10 5.03 13.71
CA LYS A 150 -4.00 6.13 14.70
C LYS A 150 -2.66 6.85 14.59
N ARG A 151 -1.55 6.11 14.46
CA ARG A 151 -0.22 6.71 14.31
C ARG A 151 -0.08 7.45 12.98
N LEU A 152 -0.69 6.95 11.91
CA LEU A 152 -0.74 7.66 10.62
C LEU A 152 -1.52 8.96 10.74
N GLU A 153 -2.68 8.93 11.40
CA GLU A 153 -3.49 10.13 11.61
C GLU A 153 -2.73 11.20 12.40
N VAL A 154 -2.02 10.81 13.46
CA VAL A 154 -1.16 11.72 14.23
C VAL A 154 -0.05 12.31 13.34
N LEU A 155 0.59 11.49 12.50
CA LEU A 155 1.62 11.96 11.57
C LEU A 155 1.04 12.97 10.56
N LEU A 156 -0.10 12.66 9.93
CA LEU A 156 -0.76 13.55 8.97
C LEU A 156 -1.23 14.84 9.64
N ARG A 157 -1.75 14.75 10.88
CA ARG A 157 -2.12 15.92 11.67
C ARG A 157 -0.92 16.83 11.93
N SER A 158 0.25 16.26 12.24
CA SER A 158 1.47 17.06 12.43
C SER A 158 1.89 17.81 11.17
N PHE A 159 1.68 17.22 9.99
CA PHE A 159 1.92 17.91 8.71
C PHE A 159 0.91 19.04 8.49
N ASN A 160 -0.37 18.78 8.77
CA ASN A 160 -1.43 19.79 8.65
C ASN A 160 -1.21 20.97 9.59
N GLU A 161 -0.77 20.72 10.82
CA GLU A 161 -0.44 21.76 11.80
C GLU A 161 0.74 22.60 11.32
N ALA A 162 1.82 21.97 10.83
CA ALA A 162 2.96 22.66 10.26
C ALA A 162 2.59 23.53 9.03
N ASP A 163 1.71 23.03 8.15
CA ASP A 163 1.24 23.78 6.99
C ASP A 163 0.27 24.90 7.37
N SER A 164 -0.56 24.70 8.40
CA SER A 164 -1.45 25.74 8.89
C SER A 164 -0.69 26.92 9.51
N ALA A 165 0.48 26.67 10.10
CA ALA A 165 1.34 27.70 10.67
C ALA A 165 1.95 28.63 9.59
N LYS A 166 2.05 28.18 8.33
CA LYS A 166 2.51 29.00 7.19
C LYS A 166 1.46 30.03 6.74
N GLY A 167 0.21 29.90 7.21
CA GLY A 167 -0.89 30.82 6.94
C GLY A 167 -2.03 30.20 6.14
N ASN A 168 -3.23 30.80 6.25
CA ASN A 168 -4.48 30.20 5.77
C ASN A 168 -4.52 29.96 4.24
N MET A 169 -3.77 30.75 3.45
CA MET A 169 -3.71 30.59 1.99
C MET A 169 -2.75 29.47 1.55
N GLN A 170 -1.92 28.94 2.44
CA GLN A 170 -0.93 27.89 2.17
C GLN A 170 -1.21 26.59 2.96
N ALA A 171 -2.32 26.54 3.69
CA ALA A 171 -2.68 25.40 4.52
C ALA A 171 -3.12 24.20 3.66
N LEU A 172 -2.23 23.21 3.52
CA LEU A 172 -2.52 21.93 2.91
C LEU A 172 -3.24 21.02 3.91
N ASN A 173 -4.13 20.16 3.41
CA ASN A 173 -4.74 19.10 4.22
C ASN A 173 -4.36 17.73 3.68
N TRP A 174 -3.55 17.01 4.45
CA TRP A 174 -3.07 15.67 4.16
C TRP A 174 -4.04 14.65 4.77
N THR A 175 -4.57 13.78 3.93
CA THR A 175 -5.46 12.69 4.35
C THR A 175 -5.07 11.38 3.68
N CYS A 176 -5.39 10.25 4.30
CA CYS A 176 -5.14 8.92 3.75
C CYS A 176 -6.47 8.16 3.67
N PRO A 177 -7.17 8.19 2.52
CA PRO A 177 -8.45 7.51 2.38
C PRO A 177 -8.30 5.98 2.43
N SER A 178 -7.19 5.45 1.93
CA SER A 178 -7.03 4.01 1.75
C SER A 178 -5.59 3.53 1.91
N THR A 179 -5.46 2.39 2.60
CA THR A 179 -4.21 1.62 2.69
C THR A 179 -4.53 0.15 2.41
N SER A 180 -3.68 -0.52 1.62
CA SER A 180 -3.89 -1.91 1.22
C SER A 180 -2.73 -2.79 1.67
N THR A 181 -3.03 -3.79 2.50
CA THR A 181 -2.02 -4.75 2.99
C THR A 181 -1.56 -5.70 1.88
N PHE A 182 -2.49 -6.15 1.03
CA PHE A 182 -2.21 -7.10 -0.05
C PHE A 182 -1.64 -6.44 -1.30
N GLN A 183 -2.21 -5.32 -1.75
CA GLN A 183 -1.72 -4.62 -2.94
C GLN A 183 -0.39 -3.90 -2.70
N SER A 184 0.05 -3.81 -1.45
CA SER A 184 1.29 -3.10 -1.10
C SER A 184 1.28 -1.63 -1.53
N SER A 185 0.09 -1.02 -1.48
CA SER A 185 -0.14 0.34 -1.91
C SER A 185 -0.82 1.16 -0.82
N ALA A 186 -0.56 2.46 -0.83
CA ALA A 186 -1.25 3.44 0.00
C ALA A 186 -1.51 4.68 -0.83
N VAL A 187 -2.68 5.30 -0.63
CA VAL A 187 -3.06 6.52 -1.33
C VAL A 187 -3.13 7.64 -0.30
N ILE A 188 -2.44 8.73 -0.59
CA ILE A 188 -2.52 9.98 0.15
C ILE A 188 -3.22 11.01 -0.74
N LEU A 189 -4.16 11.73 -0.15
CA LEU A 189 -4.81 12.88 -0.76
C LEU A 189 -4.28 14.14 -0.10
N ILE A 190 -3.82 15.08 -0.92
CA ILE A 190 -3.38 16.39 -0.49
C ILE A 190 -4.40 17.39 -1.03
N GLN A 191 -5.15 18.03 -0.15
CA GLN A 191 -6.12 19.04 -0.55
C GLN A 191 -5.48 20.42 -0.51
N LEU A 192 -5.58 21.15 -1.62
CA LEU A 192 -5.08 22.52 -1.76
C LEU A 192 -6.23 23.53 -1.73
N PRO A 193 -6.02 24.74 -1.16
CA PRO A 193 -6.99 25.80 -1.27
C PRO A 193 -7.08 26.31 -2.71
N VAL A 194 -8.30 26.54 -3.22
CA VAL A 194 -8.54 26.86 -4.64
C VAL A 194 -7.82 28.11 -5.12
N ALA A 195 -7.55 29.08 -4.24
CA ALA A 195 -6.77 30.28 -4.58
C ALA A 195 -5.36 29.94 -5.12
N LEU A 196 -4.72 28.88 -4.58
CA LEU A 196 -3.42 28.43 -5.08
C LEU A 196 -3.53 27.76 -6.43
N VAL A 197 -4.55 26.93 -6.63
CA VAL A 197 -4.79 26.18 -7.86
C VAL A 197 -5.05 27.10 -9.05
N SER A 198 -5.80 28.19 -8.82
CA SER A 198 -6.02 29.22 -9.85
C SER A 198 -4.74 29.98 -10.21
N ALA A 199 -3.81 30.15 -9.25
CA ALA A 199 -2.54 30.83 -9.48
C ALA A 199 -1.47 29.92 -10.11
N SER A 200 -1.56 28.60 -9.89
CA SER A 200 -0.64 27.59 -10.40
C SER A 200 -1.29 26.63 -11.39
N GLN A 201 -2.21 27.13 -12.23
CA GLN A 201 -2.82 26.29 -13.27
C GLN A 201 -1.73 25.68 -14.16
N PRO A 202 -1.64 24.35 -14.25
CA PRO A 202 -0.68 23.69 -15.12
C PRO A 202 -1.01 24.05 -16.56
N SER A 203 -0.12 24.80 -17.20
CA SER A 203 -0.24 25.09 -18.63
C SER A 203 -0.03 23.80 -19.41
N LEU A 204 -0.88 23.54 -20.40
CA LEU A 204 -0.77 22.38 -21.32
C LEU A 204 0.58 22.31 -22.07
N PHE A 205 1.36 23.39 -22.04
CA PHE A 205 2.66 23.49 -22.70
C PHE A 205 3.86 23.33 -21.75
N GLN A 206 3.63 22.97 -20.48
CA GLN A 206 4.72 22.71 -19.55
C GLN A 206 5.25 21.28 -19.68
N GLN A 207 6.56 21.13 -19.55
CA GLN A 207 7.30 19.90 -19.84
C GLN A 207 6.94 18.70 -18.95
N GLU A 208 6.20 18.93 -17.86
CA GLU A 208 5.69 17.91 -16.93
C GLU A 208 4.17 18.01 -16.74
N ALA A 209 3.45 18.66 -17.65
CA ALA A 209 2.00 18.82 -17.57
C ALA A 209 1.28 17.45 -17.62
N TYR A 210 0.12 17.39 -16.96
CA TYR A 210 -0.76 16.22 -17.00
C TYR A 210 -1.11 15.88 -18.44
N LEU A 211 -0.75 14.68 -18.89
CA LEU A 211 -1.21 14.18 -20.17
C LEU A 211 -2.74 14.01 -20.11
N PRO A 212 -3.50 14.49 -21.11
CA PRO A 212 -4.93 14.26 -21.18
C PRO A 212 -5.28 12.76 -21.08
N GLU A 213 -6.42 12.46 -20.47
CA GLU A 213 -6.85 11.10 -20.14
C GLU A 213 -6.89 10.14 -21.35
N TYR A 214 -7.14 10.66 -22.55
CA TYR A 214 -7.12 9.89 -23.80
C TYR A 214 -5.72 9.44 -24.25
N ILE A 215 -4.65 10.01 -23.69
CA ILE A 215 -3.25 9.60 -23.95
C ILE A 215 -2.74 8.67 -22.84
N GLN A 216 -3.35 8.71 -21.66
CA GLN A 216 -2.94 7.87 -20.53
C GLN A 216 -3.32 6.41 -20.76
N LYS A 217 -2.36 5.49 -20.56
CA LYS A 217 -2.65 4.05 -20.61
C LYS A 217 -3.66 3.70 -19.50
N PRO A 218 -4.63 2.79 -19.73
CA PRO A 218 -5.79 2.58 -18.85
C PRO A 218 -5.52 2.09 -17.40
N ASN A 219 -4.27 2.03 -16.94
CA ASN A 219 -3.91 1.57 -15.59
C ASN A 219 -2.63 2.26 -15.05
N ALA A 220 -2.20 3.37 -15.64
CA ALA A 220 -1.08 4.12 -15.09
C ALA A 220 -1.56 5.02 -13.93
N PRO A 221 -0.98 4.94 -12.71
CA PRO A 221 -1.13 6.04 -11.75
C PRO A 221 -0.69 7.32 -12.46
N GLN A 222 -1.42 8.43 -12.30
CA GLN A 222 -1.19 9.69 -13.03
C GLN A 222 0.31 9.95 -13.20
N ALA A 223 0.80 9.65 -14.39
CA ALA A 223 2.22 9.58 -14.66
C ALA A 223 2.66 10.97 -15.09
N TYR A 224 3.44 11.62 -14.25
CA TYR A 224 4.25 12.77 -14.65
C TYR A 224 5.06 12.38 -15.89
N ALA A 225 5.08 13.23 -16.90
CA ALA A 225 5.99 13.06 -18.02
C ALA A 225 7.42 12.96 -17.47
N ALA A 226 8.16 11.92 -17.87
CA ALA A 226 9.55 11.78 -17.47
C ALA A 226 10.34 13.03 -17.92
N PRO A 227 11.28 13.55 -17.11
CA PRO A 227 12.12 14.66 -17.54
C PRO A 227 12.78 14.30 -18.88
N PRO A 228 12.98 15.27 -19.78
CA PRO A 228 13.60 15.01 -21.07
C PRO A 228 14.95 14.37 -20.81
N GLY A 229 15.15 13.17 -21.33
CA GLY A 229 16.49 12.61 -21.43
C GLY A 229 17.38 13.59 -22.19
N PRO A 230 18.71 13.58 -21.95
CA PRO A 230 19.63 14.36 -22.77
C PRO A 230 19.34 14.07 -24.24
N PRO A 231 19.34 15.10 -25.10
CA PRO A 231 19.05 14.91 -26.52
C PRO A 231 19.96 13.80 -27.05
N PRO A 232 19.43 12.88 -27.89
CA PRO A 232 20.26 11.84 -28.48
C PRO A 232 21.47 12.52 -29.15
N PRO A 233 22.69 11.99 -28.95
CA PRO A 233 23.88 12.60 -29.53
C PRO A 233 23.67 12.72 -31.04
N ASN A 234 23.82 13.95 -31.55
CA ASN A 234 23.71 14.26 -32.97
C ASN A 234 24.75 13.42 -33.74
N HIS A 235 24.33 12.30 -34.32
CA HIS A 235 25.16 11.47 -35.21
C HIS A 235 25.45 12.14 -36.57
N ALA A 236 25.15 13.43 -36.73
CA ALA A 236 25.39 14.17 -37.98
C ALA A 236 26.87 14.54 -38.21
N SER A 237 27.74 14.39 -37.20
CA SER A 237 29.15 14.79 -37.29
C SER A 237 30.10 13.69 -37.75
N ASP A 238 29.67 12.41 -37.78
CA ASP A 238 30.55 11.26 -38.05
C ASP A 238 30.66 10.85 -39.52
N MET A 239 29.90 11.47 -40.43
CA MET A 239 29.94 11.11 -41.87
C MET A 239 30.96 11.90 -42.72
N LEU A 240 31.69 12.86 -42.15
CA LEU A 240 32.68 13.66 -42.91
C LEU A 240 34.14 13.23 -42.71
N ASN A 241 34.41 12.13 -42.01
CA ASN A 241 35.78 11.67 -41.73
C ASN A 241 36.11 10.27 -42.28
N TYR A 242 35.49 9.87 -43.40
CA TYR A 242 36.05 8.79 -44.23
C TYR A 242 37.14 9.37 -45.14
N GLY A 243 38.22 9.80 -44.48
CA GLY A 243 39.49 10.19 -45.08
C GLY A 243 40.26 8.96 -45.53
N PHE A 244 40.78 9.06 -46.74
CA PHE A 244 41.52 8.08 -47.51
C PHE A 244 42.92 7.87 -46.89
N ASP A 245 43.16 6.76 -46.19
CA ASP A 245 44.51 6.41 -45.73
C ASP A 245 45.13 5.33 -46.64
N PRO A 246 46.22 5.65 -47.38
CA PRO A 246 46.88 4.71 -48.26
C PRO A 246 47.77 3.72 -47.49
N VAL A 247 47.61 2.46 -47.88
CA VAL A 247 48.46 1.31 -47.56
C VAL A 247 49.92 1.59 -47.91
N THR A 248 50.84 1.53 -46.94
CA THR A 248 52.22 0.99 -47.08
C THR A 248 53.03 1.16 -45.78
N LYS A 249 53.35 0.06 -45.09
CA LYS A 249 54.75 -0.30 -44.76
C LYS A 249 54.88 -1.67 -44.11
N ALA A 250 56.00 -2.30 -44.47
CA ALA A 250 56.39 -3.69 -44.33
C ALA A 250 56.84 -4.09 -42.90
N PRO A 251 57.01 -5.40 -42.63
CA PRO A 251 57.29 -5.96 -41.31
C PRO A 251 58.79 -6.18 -41.07
N ASP A 252 59.24 -5.93 -39.85
CA ASP A 252 60.49 -6.45 -39.25
C ASP A 252 60.13 -6.89 -37.82
N ALA A 253 60.12 -8.17 -37.45
CA ALA A 253 61.22 -9.13 -37.29
C ALA A 253 62.14 -8.84 -36.07
N ASN A 254 62.14 -9.82 -35.15
CA ASN A 254 63.13 -10.08 -34.09
C ASN A 254 63.21 -9.15 -32.86
N GLN A 255 62.89 -9.71 -31.68
CA GLN A 255 63.91 -10.30 -30.80
C GLN A 255 63.25 -11.06 -29.64
N GLY A 256 63.72 -12.28 -29.42
CA GLY A 256 63.40 -13.10 -28.25
C GLY A 256 64.45 -12.97 -27.14
N ALA A 257 64.38 -13.95 -26.22
CA ALA A 257 65.25 -14.23 -25.07
C ALA A 257 64.93 -13.41 -23.81
N SER A 258 65.00 -13.91 -22.57
CA SER A 258 65.17 -15.21 -21.91
C SER A 258 65.73 -14.87 -20.51
N LYS A 259 65.46 -15.71 -19.49
CA LYS A 259 66.14 -15.80 -18.17
C LYS A 259 65.88 -14.66 -17.18
N GLN A 260 65.91 -14.86 -15.88
CA GLN A 260 65.80 -16.01 -14.96
C GLN A 260 65.58 -15.37 -13.58
#